data_AF-A0A1B3WEB0-F1
#
_entry.id   AF-A0A1B3WEB0-F1
#
_cell.length_a   1.000
_cell.length_b   1.000
_cell.length_c   1.000
_cell.angle_alpha   90.00
_cell.angle_beta   90.00
_cell.angle_gamma   90.00
#
_symmetry.space_group_name_H-M   'P 1'
#
loop_
_entity.id
_entity.type
_entity.pdbx_description
1 polymer ?
#
loop_
_entity_poly.entity_id
_entity_poly.type
_entity_poly.pdbx_seq_one_letter_code
_entity_poly.pdbx_strand_id
1 'polypeptide(L)'
;MRKIYTLVLFTVLLVFTIFNNAGFINKKLSNRRNVESYSNQIVTTLSEVPAFNGKPYIVINGNIPFFKESDLTLTPLEFYGELDYLGRCTSAKALVGKETMPTEKRGSIGSVKPTGWQVSKYNFIEGKYLYNRCHLLGYQLTAENANPKNLITGTRYLNTVGMLPFENMIADYIKETGNHVLYRVIPIFHGEELVARGVLMEARSIEDYGDGILFNVYCYNNQPKVDINYMTGENFLTKI
;
A
#
# COMPACT_ATOMS: atom_id res chain seq x y z
N MET A 1 27.14 -26.52 -47.64
CA MET A 1 25.99 -25.62 -47.32
C MET A 1 25.52 -25.65 -45.85
N ARG A 2 25.94 -26.61 -45.00
CA ARG A 2 25.42 -26.75 -43.61
C ARG A 2 26.10 -25.89 -42.54
N LYS A 3 27.30 -25.34 -42.78
CA LYS A 3 28.09 -24.56 -41.80
C LYS A 3 27.77 -23.05 -41.75
N ILE A 4 27.16 -22.50 -42.80
CA ILE A 4 26.83 -21.06 -42.88
C ILE A 4 25.56 -20.74 -42.08
N TYR A 5 24.57 -21.65 -42.08
CA TYR A 5 23.32 -21.45 -41.33
C TYR A 5 23.51 -21.45 -39.81
N THR A 6 24.46 -22.23 -39.28
CA THR A 6 24.73 -22.29 -37.83
C THR A 6 25.35 -21.00 -37.30
N LEU A 7 26.23 -20.36 -38.09
CA LEU A 7 26.88 -19.11 -37.70
C LEU A 7 25.88 -17.93 -37.70
N VAL A 8 25.00 -17.88 -38.70
CA VAL A 8 23.96 -16.85 -38.79
C VAL A 8 22.94 -16.99 -37.65
N LEU A 9 22.51 -18.22 -37.33
CA LEU A 9 21.55 -18.46 -36.23
C LEU A 9 22.14 -18.08 -34.86
N PHE A 10 23.43 -18.34 -34.63
CA PHE A 10 24.12 -17.98 -33.38
C PHE A 10 24.25 -16.45 -33.22
N THR A 11 24.56 -15.74 -34.31
CA THR A 11 24.64 -14.27 -34.28
C THR A 11 23.28 -13.61 -34.06
N VAL A 12 22.20 -14.15 -34.62
CA VAL A 12 20.84 -13.61 -34.41
C VAL A 12 20.38 -13.82 -32.97
N LEU A 13 20.65 -14.98 -32.36
CA LEU A 13 20.33 -15.26 -30.96
C LEU A 13 21.13 -14.38 -29.97
N LEU A 14 22.40 -14.13 -30.26
CA LEU A 14 23.26 -13.26 -29.43
C LEU A 14 22.79 -11.80 -29.48
N VAL A 15 22.42 -11.33 -30.67
CA VAL A 15 21.88 -9.97 -30.87
C VAL A 15 20.53 -9.84 -30.15
N PHE A 16 19.64 -10.83 -30.24
CA PHE A 16 18.36 -10.81 -29.53
C PHE A 16 18.51 -10.81 -28.00
N THR A 17 19.46 -11.56 -27.45
CA THR A 17 19.76 -11.54 -26.01
C THR A 17 20.33 -10.19 -25.56
N ILE A 18 21.23 -9.58 -26.34
CA ILE A 18 21.79 -8.25 -26.03
C ILE A 18 20.70 -7.16 -26.06
N PHE A 19 19.82 -7.17 -27.06
CA PHE A 19 18.72 -6.19 -27.15
C PHE A 19 17.71 -6.33 -26.00
N ASN A 20 17.36 -7.56 -25.60
CA ASN A 20 16.47 -7.79 -24.47
C ASN A 20 17.11 -7.38 -23.13
N ASN A 21 18.40 -7.65 -22.93
CA ASN A 21 19.12 -7.25 -21.71
C ASN A 21 19.28 -5.72 -21.64
N ALA A 22 19.57 -5.06 -22.76
CA ALA A 22 19.64 -3.59 -22.82
C ALA A 22 18.29 -2.93 -22.53
N GLY A 23 17.18 -3.50 -23.01
CA GLY A 23 15.83 -3.05 -22.67
C GLY A 23 15.48 -3.20 -21.20
N PHE A 24 15.86 -4.33 -20.58
CA PHE A 24 15.66 -4.58 -19.16
C PHE A 24 16.51 -3.66 -18.26
N ILE A 25 17.78 -3.46 -18.64
CA ILE A 25 18.70 -2.54 -17.97
C ILE A 25 18.20 -1.10 -18.07
N ASN A 26 17.71 -0.67 -19.24
CA ASN A 26 17.12 0.67 -19.41
C ASN A 26 15.84 0.84 -18.61
N LYS A 27 14.99 -0.19 -18.48
CA LYS A 27 13.81 -0.15 -17.60
C LYS A 27 14.21 -0.03 -16.12
N LYS A 28 15.21 -0.80 -15.67
CA LYS A 28 15.77 -0.74 -14.30
C LYS A 28 16.45 0.62 -14.01
N LEU A 29 17.17 1.18 -14.98
CA LEU A 29 17.78 2.52 -14.89
C LEU A 29 16.74 3.65 -14.96
N SER A 30 15.64 3.48 -15.70
CA SER A 30 14.54 4.45 -15.71
C SER A 30 13.77 4.43 -14.38
N ASN A 31 13.57 3.25 -13.78
CA ASN A 31 13.02 3.12 -12.45
C ASN A 31 13.97 3.69 -11.38
N ARG A 32 15.29 3.51 -11.49
CA ARG A 32 16.26 4.18 -10.62
C ARG A 32 16.29 5.70 -10.81
N ARG A 33 16.27 6.20 -12.04
CA ARG A 33 16.28 7.65 -12.34
C ARG A 33 14.99 8.36 -11.92
N ASN A 34 13.85 7.68 -11.92
CA ASN A 34 12.60 8.21 -11.35
C ASN A 34 12.60 8.29 -9.81
N VAL A 35 13.57 7.64 -9.14
CA VAL A 35 13.75 7.71 -7.69
C VAL A 35 14.73 8.83 -7.27
N GLU A 36 15.61 9.29 -8.17
CA GLU A 36 16.73 10.21 -7.83
C GLU A 36 16.46 11.72 -8.04
N SER A 37 15.23 12.14 -8.34
CA SER A 37 14.93 13.56 -8.58
C SER A 37 13.86 14.14 -7.65
N TYR A 38 14.08 14.11 -6.33
CA TYR A 38 13.42 15.03 -5.39
C TYR A 38 14.34 15.35 -4.19
N SER A 39 14.96 16.54 -4.18
CA SER A 39 15.52 17.18 -2.98
C SER A 39 14.38 17.45 -1.95
N ASN A 40 14.53 17.47 -0.62
CA ASN A 40 15.69 17.37 0.27
C ASN A 40 15.18 17.12 1.73
N GLN A 41 14.34 16.11 1.96
CA GLN A 41 14.05 15.64 3.31
C GLN A 41 14.04 14.12 3.33
N ILE A 42 15.06 13.54 3.95
CA ILE A 42 15.09 12.12 4.27
C ILE A 42 14.14 11.97 5.47
N VAL A 43 12.90 11.52 5.21
CA VAL A 43 11.95 11.20 6.28
C VAL A 43 12.31 9.81 6.79
N THR A 44 12.91 9.77 7.97
CA THR A 44 13.37 8.53 8.61
C THR A 44 12.36 7.99 9.60
N THR A 45 11.54 8.86 10.19
CA THR A 45 10.56 8.51 11.21
C THR A 45 9.18 9.08 10.90
N LEU A 46 8.15 8.51 11.52
CA LEU A 46 6.77 9.01 11.38
C LEU A 46 6.56 10.42 11.90
N SER A 47 7.37 10.89 12.86
CA SER A 47 7.30 12.25 13.39
C SER A 47 7.83 13.31 12.42
N GLU A 48 8.56 12.89 11.38
CA GLU A 48 9.13 13.77 10.35
C GLU A 48 8.23 13.88 9.11
N VAL A 49 7.09 13.19 9.09
CA VAL A 49 6.14 13.23 7.98
C VAL A 49 5.63 14.67 7.80
N PRO A 50 5.91 15.34 6.66
CA PRO A 50 5.42 16.69 6.42
C PRO A 50 3.92 16.73 6.24
N ALA A 51 3.35 17.92 6.39
CA ALA A 51 1.94 18.17 6.07
C ALA A 51 1.62 17.78 4.62
N PHE A 52 0.37 17.36 4.41
CA PHE A 52 -0.13 16.97 3.08
C PHE A 52 0.04 18.12 2.08
N ASN A 53 0.70 17.82 0.96
CA ASN A 53 1.00 18.78 -0.11
C ASN A 53 0.37 18.40 -1.45
N GLY A 54 -0.65 17.52 -1.42
CA GLY A 54 -1.29 16.98 -2.61
C GLY A 54 -0.76 15.60 -3.03
N LYS A 55 0.44 15.19 -2.60
CA LYS A 55 0.95 13.84 -2.90
C LYS A 55 0.24 12.77 -2.05
N PRO A 56 -0.17 11.63 -2.64
CA PRO A 56 -0.94 10.61 -1.94
C PRO A 56 -0.14 9.87 -0.86
N TYR A 57 1.17 9.78 -1.01
CA TYR A 57 2.07 9.14 -0.07
C TYR A 57 3.47 9.77 -0.11
N ILE A 58 4.28 9.41 0.87
CA ILE A 58 5.74 9.60 0.86
C ILE A 58 6.45 8.30 1.21
N VAL A 59 7.69 8.17 0.75
CA VAL A 59 8.61 7.10 1.15
C VAL A 59 9.20 7.45 2.51
N ILE A 60 9.30 6.47 3.40
CA ILE A 60 9.89 6.59 4.73
C ILE A 60 11.06 5.61 4.87
N ASN A 61 12.07 5.98 5.66
CA ASN A 61 13.19 5.13 6.02
C ASN A 61 13.90 4.52 4.80
N GLY A 62 14.11 5.32 3.74
CA GLY A 62 14.74 4.85 2.51
C GLY A 62 13.98 3.72 1.82
N ASN A 63 12.65 3.63 2.02
CA ASN A 63 11.78 2.56 1.54
C ASN A 63 12.02 1.19 2.22
N ILE A 64 12.74 1.17 3.35
CA ILE A 64 13.07 -0.05 4.10
C ILE A 64 12.04 -0.22 5.23
N PRO A 65 11.30 -1.34 5.29
CA PRO A 65 10.36 -1.63 6.39
C PRO A 65 11.03 -1.62 7.77
N PHE A 66 10.28 -1.28 8.81
CA PHE A 66 10.68 -1.39 10.21
C PHE A 66 10.41 -2.79 10.80
N PHE A 67 10.37 -3.82 9.95
CA PHE A 67 10.21 -5.19 10.42
C PHE A 67 11.39 -5.61 11.28
N LYS A 68 11.10 -6.28 12.39
CA LYS A 68 12.10 -6.99 13.21
C LYS A 68 12.17 -8.44 12.77
N GLU A 69 13.23 -9.15 13.15
CA GLU A 69 13.30 -10.61 12.94
C GLU A 69 12.10 -11.35 13.54
N SER A 70 11.62 -10.88 14.69
CA SER A 70 10.40 -11.41 15.33
C SER A 70 9.12 -11.16 14.51
N ASP A 71 9.13 -10.25 13.54
CA ASP A 71 7.98 -10.02 12.67
C ASP A 71 7.86 -11.07 11.55
N LEU A 72 8.95 -11.79 11.25
CA LEU A 72 9.02 -12.82 10.20
C LEU A 72 8.40 -14.17 10.64
N THR A 73 7.74 -14.21 11.80
CA THR A 73 7.03 -15.40 12.28
C THR A 73 5.85 -15.71 11.35
N LEU A 74 5.79 -16.95 10.87
CA LEU A 74 4.86 -17.37 9.81
C LEU A 74 3.48 -17.83 10.34
N THR A 75 3.19 -17.66 11.64
CA THR A 75 1.91 -18.04 12.26
C THR A 75 1.49 -17.09 13.40
N PRO A 76 0.21 -16.67 13.46
CA PRO A 76 -0.84 -16.85 12.45
C PRO A 76 -0.53 -16.06 11.15
N LEU A 77 -1.16 -16.46 10.04
CA LEU A 77 -0.99 -15.77 8.73
C LEU A 77 -1.55 -14.36 8.75
N GLU A 78 -2.56 -14.09 9.58
CA GLU A 78 -3.17 -12.77 9.72
C GLU A 78 -3.25 -12.40 11.21
N PHE A 79 -3.00 -11.13 11.49
CA PHE A 79 -3.09 -10.55 12.81
C PHE A 79 -3.78 -9.19 12.72
N TYR A 80 -4.85 -9.03 13.49
CA TYR A 80 -5.57 -7.77 13.65
C TYR A 80 -5.47 -7.36 15.12
N GLY A 81 -4.82 -6.24 15.39
CA GLY A 81 -4.69 -5.75 16.76
C GLY A 81 -6.05 -5.42 17.37
N GLU A 82 -6.14 -5.52 18.70
CA GLU A 82 -7.31 -5.07 19.42
C GLU A 82 -7.58 -3.58 19.14
N LEU A 83 -8.85 -3.20 19.18
CA LEU A 83 -9.20 -1.80 19.15
C LEU A 83 -8.61 -1.12 20.40
N ASP A 84 -8.14 0.11 20.26
CA ASP A 84 -7.66 0.87 21.41
C ASP A 84 -8.82 1.35 22.32
N TYR A 85 -8.50 2.11 23.37
CA TYR A 85 -9.48 2.58 24.34
C TYR A 85 -10.54 3.54 23.76
N LEU A 86 -10.30 4.10 22.57
CA LEU A 86 -11.25 4.93 21.82
C LEU A 86 -12.01 4.13 20.74
N GLY A 87 -11.79 2.81 20.68
CA GLY A 87 -12.38 1.93 19.68
C GLY A 87 -11.70 2.02 18.30
N ARG A 88 -10.49 2.59 18.21
CA ARG A 88 -9.78 2.79 16.95
C ARG A 88 -9.01 1.52 16.56
N CYS A 89 -8.94 1.24 15.26
CA CYS A 89 -8.07 0.16 14.77
C CYS A 89 -6.61 0.42 15.14
N THR A 90 -5.89 -0.64 15.46
CA THR A 90 -4.45 -0.63 15.67
C THR A 90 -3.75 -1.35 14.50
N SER A 91 -2.51 -1.81 14.68
CA SER A 91 -1.75 -2.49 13.62
C SER A 91 -2.47 -3.74 13.10
N ALA A 92 -2.52 -3.88 11.79
CA ALA A 92 -2.88 -5.14 11.12
C ALA A 92 -1.68 -5.65 10.32
N LYS A 93 -1.44 -6.96 10.36
CA LYS A 93 -0.30 -7.61 9.72
C LYS A 93 -0.74 -8.93 9.09
N ALA A 94 -0.22 -9.24 7.91
CA ALA A 94 -0.40 -10.55 7.30
C ALA A 94 0.88 -11.04 6.62
N LEU A 95 1.08 -12.35 6.63
CA LEU A 95 1.89 -13.04 5.65
C LEU A 95 0.97 -13.38 4.48
N VAL A 96 0.99 -12.52 3.46
CA VAL A 96 0.08 -12.63 2.32
C VAL A 96 0.64 -13.65 1.34
N GLY A 97 -0.16 -14.66 1.02
CA GLY A 97 0.13 -15.72 0.04
C GLY A 97 -1.12 -16.13 -0.72
N LYS A 98 -1.05 -17.16 -1.55
CA LYS A 98 -2.23 -17.64 -2.30
C LYS A 98 -3.35 -18.12 -1.37
N GLU A 99 -2.98 -18.63 -0.22
CA GLU A 99 -3.86 -19.17 0.82
C GLU A 99 -4.64 -18.10 1.60
N THR A 100 -4.15 -16.86 1.65
CA THR A 100 -4.88 -15.74 2.29
C THR A 100 -5.79 -15.03 1.29
N MET A 101 -5.57 -15.19 -0.01
CA MET A 101 -6.36 -14.52 -1.04
C MET A 101 -7.79 -15.07 -1.15
N PRO A 102 -8.78 -14.22 -1.51
CA PRO A 102 -10.18 -14.63 -1.57
C PRO A 102 -10.45 -15.63 -2.69
N THR A 103 -11.22 -16.66 -2.36
CA THR A 103 -11.81 -17.60 -3.32
C THR A 103 -13.25 -17.25 -3.70
N GLU A 104 -13.86 -16.30 -2.97
CA GLU A 104 -15.23 -15.86 -3.15
C GLU A 104 -15.31 -14.37 -3.53
N LYS A 105 -16.53 -13.89 -3.84
CA LYS A 105 -16.76 -12.46 -4.09
C LYS A 105 -16.87 -11.71 -2.77
N ARG A 106 -16.32 -10.50 -2.73
CA ARG A 106 -16.43 -9.59 -1.58
C ARG A 106 -17.90 -9.33 -1.22
N GLY A 107 -18.22 -9.56 0.05
CA GLY A 107 -19.54 -9.24 0.60
C GLY A 107 -19.70 -7.78 1.00
N SER A 108 -20.86 -7.44 1.57
CA SER A 108 -21.10 -6.09 2.11
C SER A 108 -20.34 -5.86 3.41
N ILE A 109 -19.82 -4.64 3.58
CA ILE A 109 -19.18 -4.17 4.82
C ILE A 109 -19.94 -3.00 5.45
N GLY A 110 -21.15 -2.71 4.96
CA GLY A 110 -21.92 -1.52 5.35
C GLY A 110 -22.29 -1.43 6.82
N SER A 111 -22.33 -2.55 7.53
CA SER A 111 -22.63 -2.63 8.96
C SER A 111 -21.54 -2.03 9.84
N VAL A 112 -20.28 -2.06 9.40
CA VAL A 112 -19.15 -1.54 10.18
C VAL A 112 -19.13 -0.01 10.11
N LYS A 113 -19.00 0.65 11.26
CA LYS A 113 -18.87 2.10 11.36
C LYS A 113 -17.61 2.38 12.18
N PRO A 114 -16.46 2.63 11.53
CA PRO A 114 -15.24 2.96 12.25
C PRO A 114 -15.36 4.25 13.06
N THR A 115 -14.38 4.53 13.90
CA THR A 115 -14.29 5.81 14.63
C THR A 115 -14.31 6.99 13.65
N GLY A 116 -14.97 8.10 14.05
CA GLY A 116 -15.12 9.29 13.21
C GLY A 116 -15.95 9.08 11.94
N TRP A 117 -16.64 7.94 11.81
CA TRP A 117 -17.42 7.61 10.62
C TRP A 117 -18.60 8.56 10.43
N GLN A 118 -18.69 9.12 9.25
CA GLN A 118 -19.86 9.88 8.82
C GLN A 118 -20.05 9.81 7.30
N VAL A 119 -21.24 10.20 6.85
CA VAL A 119 -21.59 10.20 5.43
C VAL A 119 -21.52 11.62 4.89
N SER A 120 -20.52 11.87 4.04
CA SER A 120 -20.32 13.16 3.37
C SER A 120 -20.16 12.95 1.86
N LYS A 121 -20.71 13.85 1.05
CA LYS A 121 -20.70 13.75 -0.40
C LYS A 121 -20.17 15.01 -1.09
N TYR A 122 -19.35 14.83 -2.11
CA TYR A 122 -18.79 15.88 -2.95
C TYR A 122 -18.84 15.46 -4.42
N ASN A 123 -19.31 16.36 -5.29
CA ASN A 123 -19.50 16.05 -6.72
C ASN A 123 -18.19 15.78 -7.48
N PHE A 124 -17.05 16.32 -6.99
CA PHE A 124 -15.74 16.13 -7.61
C PHE A 124 -15.00 14.86 -7.16
N ILE A 125 -15.57 14.10 -6.22
CA ILE A 125 -15.01 12.82 -5.79
C ILE A 125 -15.68 11.71 -6.59
N GLU A 126 -14.88 10.79 -7.14
CA GLU A 126 -15.42 9.60 -7.82
C GLU A 126 -16.28 8.77 -6.85
N GLY A 127 -17.49 8.39 -7.28
CA GLY A 127 -18.47 7.75 -6.40
C GLY A 127 -19.13 8.70 -5.40
N LYS A 128 -18.78 9.98 -5.41
CA LYS A 128 -19.31 11.08 -4.61
C LYS A 128 -19.07 11.01 -3.11
N TYR A 129 -18.76 9.86 -2.51
CA TYR A 129 -18.55 9.74 -1.06
C TYR A 129 -17.10 10.11 -0.68
N LEU A 130 -16.94 10.99 0.32
CA LEU A 130 -15.63 11.31 0.87
C LEU A 130 -15.01 10.08 1.55
N TYR A 131 -15.72 9.52 2.54
CA TYR A 131 -15.21 8.42 3.34
C TYR A 131 -15.59 7.07 2.78
N ASN A 132 -14.63 6.16 2.81
CA ASN A 132 -14.75 4.75 2.57
C ASN A 132 -14.43 4.01 3.87
N ARG A 133 -15.02 2.82 4.02
CA ARG A 133 -14.57 1.86 5.01
C ARG A 133 -13.29 1.27 4.43
N CYS A 134 -12.17 1.89 4.78
CA CYS A 134 -10.88 1.61 4.20
C CYS A 134 -10.29 0.41 4.94
N HIS A 135 -10.02 -0.65 4.21
CA HIS A 135 -9.33 -1.82 4.74
C HIS A 135 -7.89 -1.45 5.12
N LEU A 136 -7.39 -1.94 6.26
CA LEU A 136 -5.95 -1.91 6.54
C LEU A 136 -5.26 -3.01 5.73
N LEU A 137 -5.80 -4.22 5.77
CA LEU A 137 -5.44 -5.33 4.89
C LEU A 137 -6.57 -5.54 3.88
N GLY A 138 -6.34 -5.18 2.62
CA GLY A 138 -7.33 -5.24 1.56
C GLY A 138 -7.90 -6.64 1.34
N TYR A 139 -9.21 -6.73 1.07
CA TYR A 139 -9.91 -7.99 0.79
C TYR A 139 -9.21 -8.86 -0.26
N GLN A 140 -8.61 -8.24 -1.29
CA GLN A 140 -7.89 -8.98 -2.33
C GLN A 140 -6.64 -9.72 -1.84
N LEU A 141 -6.13 -9.36 -0.67
CA LEU A 141 -4.93 -9.93 -0.06
C LEU A 141 -5.28 -10.98 1.00
N THR A 142 -6.32 -10.74 1.80
CA THR A 142 -6.61 -11.54 2.99
C THR A 142 -8.01 -12.15 3.06
N ALA A 143 -8.86 -11.92 2.05
CA ALA A 143 -10.28 -12.33 2.07
C ALA A 143 -11.11 -11.76 3.25
N GLU A 144 -10.52 -10.96 4.12
CA GLU A 144 -11.17 -10.41 5.31
C GLU A 144 -12.14 -9.30 4.91
N ASN A 145 -13.38 -9.44 5.34
CA ASN A 145 -14.48 -8.64 4.82
C ASN A 145 -14.91 -7.57 5.83
N ALA A 146 -15.88 -7.86 6.69
CA ALA A 146 -16.51 -6.89 7.59
C ALA A 146 -15.90 -6.90 9.01
N ASN A 147 -14.58 -7.06 9.13
CA ASN A 147 -13.89 -7.06 10.42
C ASN A 147 -13.70 -5.62 10.96
N PRO A 148 -14.29 -5.27 12.12
CA PRO A 148 -14.17 -3.94 12.70
C PRO A 148 -12.75 -3.57 13.13
N LYS A 149 -11.84 -4.53 13.29
CA LYS A 149 -10.41 -4.32 13.58
C LYS A 149 -9.57 -4.07 12.32
N ASN A 150 -10.18 -4.13 11.13
CA ASN A 150 -9.52 -3.97 9.84
C ASN A 150 -10.07 -2.81 9.01
N LEU A 151 -10.99 -2.00 9.57
CA LEU A 151 -11.71 -0.97 8.81
C LEU A 151 -11.58 0.38 9.51
N ILE A 152 -10.97 1.35 8.84
CA ILE A 152 -10.89 2.74 9.30
C ILE A 152 -11.75 3.67 8.46
N THR A 153 -12.07 4.84 9.01
CA THR A 153 -12.62 5.97 8.23
C THR A 153 -11.50 6.54 7.37
N GLY A 154 -11.41 6.08 6.11
CA GLY A 154 -10.42 6.54 5.14
C GLY A 154 -11.06 7.36 4.03
N THR A 155 -10.40 8.40 3.55
CA THR A 155 -10.86 9.14 2.36
C THR A 155 -10.81 8.26 1.11
N ARG A 156 -11.61 8.60 0.10
CA ARG A 156 -11.53 7.97 -1.22
C ARG A 156 -10.13 8.06 -1.80
N TYR A 157 -9.49 9.22 -1.65
CA TYR A 157 -8.11 9.45 -2.12
C TYR A 157 -7.09 8.53 -1.43
N LEU A 158 -7.14 8.39 -0.10
CA LEU A 158 -6.33 7.38 0.60
C LEU A 158 -6.58 5.98 0.04
N ASN A 159 -7.85 5.58 -0.04
CA ASN A 159 -8.24 4.22 -0.39
C ASN A 159 -7.79 3.85 -1.81
N THR A 160 -7.97 4.71 -2.81
CA THR A 160 -7.73 4.33 -4.22
C THR A 160 -6.47 4.90 -4.84
N VAL A 161 -5.93 6.00 -4.31
CA VAL A 161 -4.72 6.64 -4.85
C VAL A 161 -3.53 6.43 -3.91
N GLY A 162 -3.76 6.41 -2.60
CA GLY A 162 -2.74 6.13 -1.59
C GLY A 162 -2.38 4.65 -1.48
N MET A 163 -3.36 3.80 -1.15
CA MET A 163 -3.11 2.40 -0.76
C MET A 163 -3.16 1.43 -1.94
N LEU A 164 -4.21 1.49 -2.75
CA LEU A 164 -4.51 0.49 -3.79
C LEU A 164 -3.34 0.17 -4.74
N PRO A 165 -2.49 1.12 -5.20
CA PRO A 165 -1.35 0.78 -6.05
C PRO A 165 -0.36 -0.19 -5.40
N PHE A 166 -0.10 -0.04 -4.09
CA PHE A 166 0.78 -0.94 -3.35
C PHE A 166 0.14 -2.30 -3.09
N GLU A 167 -1.16 -2.31 -2.79
CA GLU A 167 -1.92 -3.56 -2.63
C GLU A 167 -1.94 -4.38 -3.92
N ASN A 168 -2.12 -3.73 -5.08
CA ASN A 168 -2.07 -4.39 -6.38
C ASN A 168 -0.68 -4.96 -6.67
N MET A 169 0.38 -4.20 -6.35
CA MET A 169 1.76 -4.67 -6.52
C MET A 169 2.02 -5.96 -5.73
N ILE A 170 1.53 -6.05 -4.48
CA ILE A 170 1.61 -7.28 -3.67
C ILE A 170 0.79 -8.40 -4.31
N ALA A 171 -0.46 -8.12 -4.69
CA ALA A 171 -1.36 -9.11 -5.26
C ALA A 171 -0.80 -9.71 -6.57
N ASP A 172 -0.22 -8.88 -7.43
CA ASP A 172 0.35 -9.30 -8.70
C ASP A 172 1.61 -10.13 -8.48
N TYR A 173 2.49 -9.71 -7.57
CA TYR A 173 3.67 -10.50 -7.18
C TYR A 173 3.31 -11.91 -6.71
N ILE A 174 2.29 -12.05 -5.84
CA ILE A 174 1.83 -13.35 -5.33
C ILE A 174 1.25 -14.21 -6.46
N LYS A 175 0.48 -13.63 -7.38
CA LYS A 175 -0.10 -14.37 -8.52
C LYS A 175 0.98 -14.88 -9.46
N GLU A 176 1.98 -14.05 -9.76
CA GLU A 176 3.05 -14.35 -10.71
C GLU A 176 4.04 -15.38 -10.17
N THR A 177 4.36 -15.30 -8.87
CA THR A 177 5.44 -16.11 -8.28
C THR A 177 4.93 -17.28 -7.42
N GLY A 178 3.77 -17.13 -6.77
CA GLY A 178 3.34 -18.01 -5.70
C GLY A 178 4.10 -17.85 -4.39
N ASN A 179 4.93 -16.82 -4.26
CA ASN A 179 5.67 -16.47 -3.05
C ASN A 179 4.78 -15.73 -2.05
N HIS A 180 5.36 -15.40 -0.88
CA HIS A 180 4.70 -14.67 0.19
C HIS A 180 5.27 -13.26 0.38
N VAL A 181 4.43 -12.38 0.92
CA VAL A 181 4.79 -11.02 1.32
C VAL A 181 4.38 -10.79 2.76
N LEU A 182 5.34 -10.47 3.63
CA LEU A 182 5.03 -9.89 4.93
C LEU A 182 4.56 -8.45 4.73
N TYR A 183 3.32 -8.18 5.10
CA TYR A 183 2.65 -6.89 4.89
C TYR A 183 2.06 -6.39 6.21
N ARG A 184 2.31 -5.14 6.57
CA ARG A 184 1.78 -4.50 7.78
C ARG A 184 1.25 -3.11 7.46
N VAL A 185 0.09 -2.80 8.04
CA VAL A 185 -0.52 -1.48 7.95
C VAL A 185 -0.84 -0.97 9.35
N ILE A 186 -0.37 0.24 9.66
CA ILE A 186 -0.56 0.88 10.97
C ILE A 186 -1.26 2.22 10.76
N PRO A 187 -2.51 2.41 11.22
CA PRO A 187 -3.16 3.71 11.19
C PRO A 187 -2.49 4.66 12.19
N ILE A 188 -2.23 5.89 11.76
CA ILE A 188 -1.55 6.91 12.56
C ILE A 188 -2.58 7.94 13.02
N PHE A 189 -2.86 7.95 14.32
CA PHE A 189 -3.70 8.94 14.99
C PHE A 189 -2.85 9.93 15.78
N HIS A 190 -3.33 11.16 15.95
CA HIS A 190 -2.71 12.14 16.83
C HIS A 190 -3.61 12.41 18.04
N GLY A 191 -3.11 12.17 19.26
CA GLY A 191 -3.89 12.31 20.49
C GLY A 191 -5.18 11.49 20.47
N GLU A 192 -6.30 12.14 20.77
CA GLU A 192 -7.64 11.54 20.85
C GLU A 192 -8.42 11.57 19.52
N GLU A 193 -7.75 11.87 18.41
CA GLU A 193 -8.40 11.92 17.10
C GLU A 193 -9.07 10.60 16.73
N LEU A 194 -10.31 10.69 16.24
CA LEU A 194 -11.11 9.53 15.83
C LEU A 194 -10.88 9.11 14.38
N VAL A 195 -10.28 9.97 13.56
CA VAL A 195 -9.88 9.68 12.18
C VAL A 195 -8.35 9.68 12.10
N ALA A 196 -7.78 8.63 11.51
CA ALA A 196 -6.33 8.55 11.33
C ALA A 196 -5.87 9.63 10.35
N ARG A 197 -4.71 10.25 10.61
CA ARG A 197 -4.05 11.22 9.71
C ARG A 197 -3.53 10.57 8.43
N GLY A 198 -3.23 9.28 8.51
CA GLY A 198 -2.74 8.45 7.42
C GLY A 198 -2.49 7.04 7.91
N VAL A 199 -1.87 6.23 7.07
CA VAL A 199 -1.44 4.86 7.40
C VAL A 199 0.03 4.68 7.02
N LEU A 200 0.79 4.03 7.88
CA LEU A 200 2.09 3.46 7.51
C LEU A 200 1.84 2.10 6.85
N MET A 201 2.40 1.89 5.67
CA MET A 201 2.34 0.62 4.94
C MET A 201 3.76 0.10 4.72
N GLU A 202 3.97 -1.15 5.13
CA GLU A 202 5.26 -1.82 5.08
C GLU A 202 5.10 -3.17 4.38
N ALA A 203 5.96 -3.49 3.42
CA ALA A 203 5.95 -4.80 2.79
C ALA A 203 7.35 -5.32 2.48
N ARG A 204 7.52 -6.63 2.60
CA ARG A 204 8.73 -7.37 2.23
C ARG A 204 8.35 -8.75 1.70
N SER A 205 8.76 -9.10 0.48
CA SER A 205 8.68 -10.47 -0.02
C SER A 205 9.68 -11.38 0.68
N ILE A 206 9.27 -12.62 0.95
CA ILE A 206 10.02 -13.52 1.85
C ILE A 206 11.05 -14.37 1.09
N GLU A 207 10.62 -15.10 0.07
CA GLU A 207 11.43 -16.10 -0.63
C GLU A 207 12.57 -15.50 -1.46
N ASP A 208 12.40 -14.27 -1.92
CA ASP A 208 13.41 -13.52 -2.68
C ASP A 208 14.09 -12.42 -1.84
N TYR A 209 13.91 -12.47 -0.52
CA TYR A 209 14.51 -11.56 0.45
C TYR A 209 14.18 -10.06 0.24
N GLY A 210 13.12 -9.74 -0.49
CA GLY A 210 12.69 -8.38 -0.78
C GLY A 210 13.10 -7.87 -2.16
N ASP A 211 13.60 -8.73 -3.06
CA ASP A 211 13.95 -8.31 -4.43
C ASP A 211 12.71 -7.92 -5.25
N GLY A 212 11.60 -8.65 -5.10
CA GLY A 212 10.33 -8.38 -5.76
C GLY A 212 9.49 -7.30 -5.08
N ILE A 213 9.28 -7.41 -3.77
CA ILE A 213 8.51 -6.46 -2.96
C ILE A 213 9.35 -5.96 -1.79
N LEU A 214 9.62 -4.65 -1.78
CA LEU A 214 10.18 -3.96 -0.62
C LEU A 214 9.70 -2.51 -0.62
N PHE A 215 8.88 -2.15 0.37
CA PHE A 215 8.51 -0.76 0.55
C PHE A 215 8.17 -0.38 1.98
N ASN A 216 8.35 0.91 2.28
CA ASN A 216 7.92 1.56 3.51
C ASN A 216 7.43 2.96 3.17
N VAL A 217 6.11 3.15 3.25
CA VAL A 217 5.45 4.38 2.80
C VAL A 217 4.41 4.84 3.81
N TYR A 218 4.24 6.15 3.91
CA TYR A 218 3.11 6.75 4.61
C TYR A 218 2.10 7.28 3.60
N CYS A 219 0.87 6.78 3.65
CA CYS A 219 -0.23 7.19 2.80
C CYS A 219 -1.14 8.16 3.57
N TYR A 220 -1.35 9.35 3.00
CA TYR A 220 -2.11 10.42 3.64
C TYR A 220 -3.61 10.13 3.65
N ASN A 221 -4.25 10.26 4.81
CA ASN A 221 -5.71 10.25 4.91
C ASN A 221 -6.26 11.66 4.65
N ASN A 222 -5.99 12.18 3.45
CA ASN A 222 -6.40 13.49 3.00
C ASN A 222 -7.20 13.34 1.70
N GLN A 223 -8.05 14.32 1.40
CA GLN A 223 -8.74 14.40 0.13
C GLN A 223 -8.46 15.79 -0.47
N PRO A 224 -7.94 15.88 -1.70
CA PRO A 224 -7.79 17.17 -2.36
C PRO A 224 -9.09 17.99 -2.32
N LYS A 225 -8.98 19.28 -1.95
CA LYS A 225 -10.08 20.25 -1.80
C LYS A 225 -11.01 20.03 -0.60
N VAL A 226 -10.65 19.16 0.35
CA VAL A 226 -11.43 18.90 1.56
C VAL A 226 -10.52 18.99 2.78
N ASP A 227 -10.92 19.84 3.73
CA ASP A 227 -10.33 19.90 5.06
C ASP A 227 -11.09 18.95 5.99
N ILE A 228 -10.35 18.21 6.82
CA ILE A 228 -10.90 17.22 7.75
C ILE A 228 -10.60 17.65 9.18
N ASN A 229 -11.63 17.69 10.02
CA ASN A 229 -11.49 17.69 11.46
C ASN A 229 -11.27 16.24 11.91
N TYR A 230 -10.00 15.85 12.11
CA TYR A 230 -9.65 14.48 12.47
C TYR A 230 -10.13 14.08 13.87
N MET A 231 -10.48 15.04 14.72
CA MET A 231 -11.06 14.77 16.03
C MET A 231 -12.44 14.11 15.91
N THR A 232 -13.27 14.60 14.99
CA THR A 232 -14.69 14.20 14.90
C THR A 232 -15.03 13.46 13.61
N GLY A 233 -14.22 13.64 12.57
CA GLY A 233 -14.49 13.22 11.20
C GLY A 233 -15.19 14.28 10.36
N GLU A 234 -15.64 15.40 10.93
CA GLU A 234 -16.24 16.53 10.21
C GLU A 234 -15.37 17.00 9.05
N ASN A 235 -15.99 17.49 7.98
CA ASN A 235 -15.28 17.93 6.78
C ASN A 235 -15.92 19.15 6.14
N PHE A 236 -15.08 19.93 5.47
CA PHE A 236 -15.43 21.19 4.83
C PHE A 236 -14.69 21.31 3.52
N LEU A 237 -15.23 22.08 2.57
CA LEU A 237 -14.42 22.48 1.42
C LEU A 237 -13.24 23.32 1.91
N THR A 238 -12.05 23.01 1.41
CA THR A 238 -10.86 23.82 1.70
C THR A 238 -11.11 25.25 1.27
N LYS A 239 -10.88 26.21 2.16
CA LYS A 239 -10.97 27.64 1.84
C LYS A 239 -9.77 28.01 0.97
N ILE A 240 -10.06 28.53 -0.23
CA ILE A 240 -9.06 29.08 -1.16
C ILE A 240 -8.82 30.55 -0.81
#